data_AF-A0A9P9CXZ6-F1
#
_entry.id   AF-A0A9P9CXZ6-F1
#
_cell.length_a   1.000
_cell.length_b   1.000
_cell.length_c   1.000
_cell.angle_alpha   90.00
_cell.angle_beta   90.00
_cell.angle_gamma   90.00
#
_symmetry.space_group_name_H-M   'P 1'
#
loop_
_entity.id
_entity.type
_entity.pdbx_description
1 polymer ?
#
loop_
_entity_poly.entity_id
_entity_poly.type
_entity_poly.pdbx_seq_one_letter_code
_entity_poly.pdbx_strand_id
1 'polypeptide(L)'
;MSTQEQQLCQSLSKLPVRFEYRYTEKASQELLRSLFRSLAGGSDDYMRLLFPDGNLSDALKLSDAQGVVEGAGYTEQARGKRCGYIFKPGDAIYMCRTCDTNNTCRLCRQCYESTDHKEHSLRRRICTGNIDCCDCGDDKVWTTPLFCTIHS
;
A
#
# COMPACT_ATOMS: atom_id res chain seq x y z
N MET A 1 -25.71 8.69 -0.53
CA MET A 1 -25.00 7.42 -0.82
C MET A 1 -25.45 6.92 -2.18
N SER A 2 -24.51 6.49 -3.03
CA SER A 2 -24.79 5.82 -4.29
C SER A 2 -25.36 4.42 -4.06
N THR A 3 -25.99 3.84 -5.09
CA THR A 3 -26.51 2.46 -5.03
C THR A 3 -25.42 1.45 -4.70
N GLN A 4 -24.20 1.65 -5.21
CA GLN A 4 -23.06 0.78 -4.93
C GLN A 4 -22.57 0.89 -3.49
N GLU A 5 -22.53 2.10 -2.94
CA GLU A 5 -22.20 2.30 -1.53
C GLU A 5 -23.22 1.62 -0.63
N GLN A 6 -24.52 1.70 -0.96
CA GLN A 6 -25.58 1.03 -0.22
C GLN A 6 -25.45 -0.49 -0.29
N GLN A 7 -25.15 -1.05 -1.47
CA GLN A 7 -24.92 -2.49 -1.66
C GLN A 7 -23.71 -2.97 -0.84
N LEU A 8 -22.62 -2.20 -0.83
CA LEU A 8 -21.44 -2.52 -0.03
C LEU A 8 -21.78 -2.51 1.48
N CYS A 9 -22.44 -1.45 1.97
CA CYS A 9 -22.84 -1.36 3.38
C CYS A 9 -23.76 -2.51 3.81
N GLN A 10 -24.72 -2.89 2.97
CA GLN A 10 -25.59 -4.04 3.25
C GLN A 10 -24.80 -5.35 3.27
N SER A 11 -23.83 -5.51 2.36
CA SER A 11 -22.99 -6.71 2.31
C SER A 11 -22.11 -6.81 3.56
N LEU A 12 -21.43 -5.72 3.93
CA LEU A 12 -20.57 -5.65 5.11
C LEU A 12 -21.34 -5.89 6.42
N SER A 13 -22.58 -5.40 6.53
CA SER A 13 -23.39 -5.60 7.74
C SER A 13 -23.92 -7.03 7.88
N LYS A 14 -24.15 -7.76 6.78
CA LYS A 14 -24.67 -9.14 6.78
C LYS A 14 -23.57 -10.20 6.87
N LEU A 15 -22.35 -9.89 6.45
CA LEU A 15 -21.22 -10.82 6.43
C LEU A 15 -20.97 -11.52 7.78
N PRO A 16 -20.95 -10.83 8.94
CA PRO A 16 -20.74 -11.50 10.22
C PRO A 16 -21.77 -12.58 10.51
N VAL A 17 -23.07 -12.28 10.36
CA VAL A 17 -24.16 -13.25 10.60
C VAL A 17 -24.04 -14.45 9.65
N ARG A 18 -23.73 -14.19 8.38
CA ARG A 18 -23.58 -15.23 7.35
C ARG A 18 -22.49 -16.27 7.68
N PHE A 19 -21.46 -15.84 8.39
CA PHE A 19 -20.34 -16.69 8.80
C PHE A 19 -20.32 -16.98 10.31
N GLU A 20 -21.48 -16.93 10.97
CA GLU A 20 -21.62 -17.24 12.41
C GLU A 20 -20.64 -16.44 13.30
N TYR A 21 -20.36 -15.20 12.90
CA TYR A 21 -19.40 -14.31 13.56
C TYR A 21 -17.98 -14.90 13.64
N ARG A 22 -17.61 -15.77 12.69
CA ARG A 22 -16.26 -16.35 12.56
C ARG A 22 -15.54 -15.83 11.33
N TYR A 23 -14.32 -15.31 11.52
CA TYR A 23 -13.46 -14.88 10.43
C TYR A 23 -12.66 -16.06 9.87
N THR A 24 -13.29 -16.85 9.00
CA THR A 24 -12.68 -17.99 8.29
C THR A 24 -12.05 -17.56 6.97
N GLU A 25 -11.30 -18.44 6.33
CA GLU A 25 -10.75 -18.20 4.98
C GLU A 25 -11.85 -17.86 3.96
N LYS A 26 -12.99 -18.57 4.01
CA LYS A 26 -14.14 -18.30 3.15
C LYS A 26 -14.75 -16.91 3.42
N ALA A 27 -14.84 -16.52 4.69
CA ALA A 27 -15.33 -15.19 5.07
C ALA A 27 -14.39 -14.07 4.58
N SER A 28 -13.08 -14.28 4.72
CA SER A 28 -12.02 -13.41 4.19
C SER A 28 -12.14 -13.26 2.67
N GLN A 29 -12.27 -14.37 1.93
CA GLN A 29 -12.40 -14.35 0.48
C GLN A 29 -13.67 -13.61 0.02
N GLU A 30 -14.82 -13.85 0.66
CA GLU A 30 -16.07 -13.17 0.31
C GLU A 30 -15.99 -11.67 0.58
N LEU A 31 -15.40 -11.27 1.72
CA LEU A 31 -15.15 -9.87 2.06
C LEU A 31 -14.27 -9.19 1.01
N LEU A 32 -13.08 -9.76 0.74
CA LEU A 32 -12.12 -9.17 -0.20
C LEU A 32 -12.68 -9.10 -1.62
N ARG A 33 -13.36 -10.14 -2.12
CA ARG A 33 -14.02 -10.11 -3.44
C ARG A 33 -15.06 -9.01 -3.53
N SER A 34 -15.85 -8.81 -2.47
CA SER A 34 -16.85 -7.74 -2.41
C SER A 34 -16.20 -6.37 -2.44
N LEU A 35 -15.13 -6.16 -1.67
CA LEU A 35 -14.38 -4.91 -1.62
C LEU A 35 -13.74 -4.56 -2.98
N PHE A 36 -13.07 -5.51 -3.63
CA PHE A 36 -12.47 -5.27 -4.95
C PHE A 36 -13.51 -4.93 -6.01
N ARG A 37 -14.64 -5.65 -6.04
CA ARG A 37 -15.75 -5.34 -6.96
C ARG A 37 -16.31 -3.95 -6.71
N SER A 38 -16.49 -3.56 -5.44
CA SER A 38 -16.95 -2.21 -5.10
C SER A 38 -15.93 -1.14 -5.49
N LEU A 39 -14.63 -1.39 -5.30
CA LEU A 39 -13.56 -0.46 -5.71
C LEU A 39 -13.54 -0.23 -7.23
N ALA A 40 -13.78 -1.29 -8.01
CA ALA A 40 -13.89 -1.20 -9.46
C ALA A 40 -15.27 -0.72 -9.94
N GLY A 41 -16.17 -0.31 -9.04
CA GLY A 41 -17.52 0.11 -9.38
C GLY A 41 -18.31 -0.95 -10.15
N GLY A 42 -18.04 -2.24 -9.88
CA GLY A 42 -18.66 -3.37 -10.59
C GLY A 42 -18.29 -3.51 -12.07
N SER A 43 -17.33 -2.72 -12.57
CA SER A 43 -16.88 -2.75 -13.96
C SER A 43 -15.72 -3.74 -14.14
N ASP A 44 -15.86 -4.67 -15.08
CA ASP A 44 -14.79 -5.61 -15.44
C ASP A 44 -13.59 -4.89 -16.06
N ASP A 45 -13.81 -3.78 -16.76
CA ASP A 45 -12.73 -2.97 -17.33
C ASP A 45 -11.89 -2.30 -16.25
N TYR A 46 -12.52 -1.80 -15.18
CA TYR A 46 -11.80 -1.26 -14.03
C TYR A 46 -11.19 -2.35 -13.16
N MET A 47 -11.80 -3.53 -13.11
CA MET A 47 -11.17 -4.71 -12.47
C MET A 47 -9.85 -5.08 -13.12
N ARG A 48 -9.71 -4.93 -14.45
CA ARG A 48 -8.45 -5.18 -15.17
C ARG A 48 -7.32 -4.22 -14.80
N LEU A 49 -7.63 -3.04 -14.25
CA LEU A 49 -6.60 -2.14 -13.70
C LEU A 49 -5.95 -2.70 -12.44
N LEU A 50 -6.68 -3.52 -11.68
CA LEU A 50 -6.22 -4.14 -10.44
C LEU A 50 -5.67 -5.54 -10.69
N PHE A 51 -6.36 -6.33 -11.52
CA PHE A 51 -6.05 -7.70 -11.89
C PHE A 51 -5.92 -7.76 -13.42
N PRO A 52 -4.71 -7.57 -13.98
CA PRO A 52 -4.49 -7.48 -15.43
C PRO A 52 -5.09 -8.64 -16.24
N ASP A 53 -5.07 -9.86 -15.69
CA ASP A 53 -5.66 -11.05 -16.32
C ASP A 53 -7.20 -11.10 -16.24
N GLY A 54 -7.82 -10.11 -15.59
CA GLY A 54 -9.27 -10.00 -15.40
C GLY A 54 -9.86 -10.96 -14.36
N ASN A 55 -9.07 -11.90 -13.82
CA ASN A 55 -9.53 -12.86 -12.83
C ASN A 55 -9.04 -12.52 -11.42
N LEU A 56 -9.95 -12.61 -10.45
CA LEU A 56 -9.64 -12.51 -9.03
C LEU A 56 -8.92 -13.79 -8.62
N SER A 57 -7.59 -13.72 -8.46
CA SER A 57 -6.80 -14.85 -7.95
C SER A 57 -7.33 -15.29 -6.59
N ASP A 58 -7.20 -16.58 -6.26
CA ASP A 58 -7.67 -17.10 -4.97
C ASP A 58 -6.93 -16.48 -3.78
N ALA A 59 -5.70 -16.00 -4.00
CA ALA A 59 -4.92 -15.27 -3.00
C ALA A 59 -5.45 -13.85 -2.75
N LEU A 60 -6.21 -13.26 -3.69
CA LEU A 60 -6.76 -11.90 -3.61
C LEU A 60 -5.72 -10.83 -3.20
N LYS A 61 -4.47 -11.03 -3.65
CA LYS A 61 -3.33 -10.14 -3.42
C LYS A 61 -2.95 -9.44 -4.71
N LEU A 62 -2.94 -8.11 -4.69
CA LEU A 62 -2.55 -7.30 -5.84
C LEU A 62 -1.08 -7.47 -6.21
N SER A 63 -0.18 -7.65 -5.24
CA SER A 63 1.23 -7.91 -5.50
C SER A 63 1.44 -9.09 -6.44
N ASP A 64 0.68 -10.16 -6.20
CA ASP A 64 0.79 -11.41 -6.94
C ASP A 64 0.14 -11.25 -8.32
N ALA A 65 -1.05 -10.65 -8.37
CA ALA A 65 -1.78 -10.40 -9.62
C ALA A 65 -1.06 -9.43 -10.57
N GLN A 66 -0.28 -8.49 -10.02
CA GLN A 66 0.46 -7.49 -10.80
C GLN A 66 1.91 -7.90 -11.07
N GLY A 67 2.30 -9.13 -10.70
CA GLY A 67 3.63 -9.68 -10.96
C GLY A 67 4.74 -8.91 -10.24
N VAL A 68 4.47 -8.34 -9.07
CA VAL A 68 5.46 -7.59 -8.30
C VAL A 68 6.51 -8.55 -7.76
N VAL A 69 7.72 -8.45 -8.30
CA VAL A 69 8.88 -9.23 -7.86
C VAL A 69 9.57 -8.53 -6.69
N GLU A 70 10.08 -9.29 -5.71
CA GLU A 70 10.92 -8.69 -4.66
C GLU A 70 12.10 -7.94 -5.29
N GLY A 71 12.31 -6.70 -4.84
CA GLY A 71 13.36 -5.83 -5.36
C GLY A 71 12.99 -5.03 -6.63
N ALA A 72 11.85 -5.30 -7.29
CA ALA A 72 11.41 -4.55 -8.47
C ALA A 72 11.29 -3.03 -8.21
N GLY A 73 10.95 -2.66 -6.97
CA GLY A 73 10.86 -1.26 -6.52
C GLY A 73 12.19 -0.50 -6.45
N TYR A 74 13.33 -1.14 -6.76
CA TYR A 74 14.67 -0.54 -6.74
C TYR A 74 15.42 -0.68 -8.06
N THR A 75 14.70 -0.99 -9.13
CA THR A 75 15.24 -1.10 -10.50
C THR A 75 15.11 0.23 -11.24
N GLU A 76 15.76 0.38 -12.40
CA GLU A 76 15.59 1.57 -13.25
C GLU A 76 14.12 1.81 -13.65
N GLN A 77 13.30 0.75 -13.73
CA GLN A 77 11.87 0.83 -13.99
C GLN A 77 11.06 1.47 -12.83
N ALA A 78 11.69 1.70 -11.68
CA ALA A 78 11.10 2.37 -10.51
C ALA A 78 11.29 3.89 -10.52
N ARG A 79 12.10 4.46 -11.44
CA ARG A 79 12.22 5.91 -11.59
C ARG A 79 10.88 6.57 -11.88
N GLY A 80 10.63 7.70 -11.23
CA GLY A 80 9.36 8.44 -11.31
C GLY A 80 8.16 7.71 -10.69
N LYS A 81 8.36 6.55 -10.04
CA LYS A 81 7.30 5.83 -9.31
C LYS A 81 7.55 5.92 -7.81
N ARG A 82 6.46 5.84 -7.04
CA ARG A 82 6.54 5.74 -5.58
C ARG A 82 7.21 4.45 -5.16
N CYS A 83 7.94 4.49 -4.05
CA CYS A 83 8.56 3.31 -3.47
C CYS A 83 7.51 2.32 -2.96
N GLY A 84 6.67 2.73 -2.01
CA GLY A 84 5.58 1.90 -1.48
C GLY A 84 6.02 0.62 -0.76
N TYR A 85 7.31 0.44 -0.48
CA TYR A 85 7.83 -0.74 0.23
C TYR A 85 7.10 -0.92 1.56
N ILE A 86 6.46 -2.07 1.75
CA ILE A 86 5.73 -2.42 2.97
C ILE A 86 6.74 -2.91 4.00
N PHE A 87 6.83 -2.23 5.14
CA PHE A 87 7.76 -2.60 6.20
C PHE A 87 7.39 -3.94 6.82
N LYS A 88 8.40 -4.80 7.01
CA LYS A 88 8.29 -6.09 7.70
C LYS A 88 8.79 -5.95 9.15
N PRO A 89 8.37 -6.82 10.09
CA PRO A 89 8.92 -6.84 11.44
C PRO A 89 10.44 -6.94 11.43
N GLY A 90 11.10 -6.05 12.17
CA GLY A 90 12.57 -5.94 12.19
C GLY A 90 13.13 -4.89 11.24
N ASP A 91 12.37 -4.41 10.26
CA ASP A 91 12.83 -3.35 9.35
C ASP A 91 13.05 -2.03 10.11
N ALA A 92 14.12 -1.33 9.73
CA ALA A 92 14.37 0.03 10.21
C ALA A 92 13.53 1.03 9.41
N ILE A 93 12.76 1.85 10.13
CA ILE A 93 11.99 2.96 9.59
C ILE A 93 12.70 4.26 9.94
N TYR A 94 13.02 5.04 8.91
CA TYR A 94 13.68 6.34 9.04
C TYR A 94 12.65 7.45 8.89
N MET A 95 12.59 8.35 9.86
CA MET A 95 11.65 9.48 9.88
C MET A 95 12.46 10.76 10.02
N CYS A 96 12.43 11.60 9.00
CA CYS A 96 13.17 12.87 8.97
C CYS A 96 12.24 14.03 9.35
N ARG A 97 12.40 14.58 10.55
CA ARG A 97 11.53 15.65 11.06
C ARG A 97 11.73 16.98 10.33
N THR A 98 12.84 17.13 9.62
CA THR A 98 13.15 18.34 8.85
C THR A 98 12.49 18.31 7.46
N CYS A 99 12.48 17.15 6.80
CA CYS A 99 11.90 16.98 5.45
C CYS A 99 10.39 16.73 5.46
N ASP A 100 9.83 16.38 6.61
CA ASP A 100 8.47 15.90 6.75
C ASP A 100 7.48 17.03 7.06
N THR A 101 6.36 17.06 6.34
CA THR A 101 5.31 18.08 6.53
C THR A 101 4.56 17.92 7.84
N ASN A 102 4.30 16.68 8.27
CA ASN A 102 3.37 16.40 9.37
C ASN A 102 3.92 15.39 10.39
N ASN A 103 5.23 15.11 10.37
CA ASN A 103 5.89 14.13 11.23
C ASN A 103 5.33 12.70 11.07
N THR A 104 4.81 12.38 9.86
CA THR A 104 4.24 11.08 9.48
C THR A 104 5.04 10.35 8.39
N CYS A 105 6.01 11.01 7.77
CA CYS A 105 6.81 10.46 6.68
C CYS A 105 7.73 9.34 7.15
N ARG A 106 7.78 8.26 6.38
CA ARG A 106 8.55 7.06 6.66
C ARG A 106 9.36 6.68 5.42
N LEU A 107 10.66 6.51 5.60
CA LEU A 107 11.56 6.02 4.56
C LEU A 107 12.05 4.62 4.92
N CYS A 108 12.08 3.74 3.91
CA CYS A 108 12.85 2.50 3.98
C CYS A 108 14.35 2.80 3.92
N ARG A 109 15.17 1.83 4.34
CA ARG A 109 16.62 1.99 4.39
C ARG A 109 17.20 2.45 3.05
N GLN A 110 16.82 1.80 1.94
CA GLN A 110 17.35 2.13 0.62
C GLN A 110 16.97 3.54 0.19
N CYS A 111 15.73 3.98 0.41
CA CYS A 111 15.34 5.35 0.07
C CYS A 111 16.07 6.37 0.94
N TYR A 112 16.17 6.13 2.25
CA TYR A 112 16.90 7.02 3.17
C TYR A 112 18.39 7.16 2.78
N GLU A 113 19.05 6.06 2.39
CA GLU A 113 20.44 6.08 1.92
C GLU A 113 20.58 6.71 0.51
N SER A 114 19.48 6.81 -0.24
CA SER A 114 19.43 7.35 -1.61
C SER A 114 18.96 8.81 -1.67
N THR A 115 18.78 9.46 -0.53
CA THR A 115 18.33 10.84 -0.38
C THR A 115 19.22 11.60 0.58
N ASP A 116 19.36 12.92 0.41
CA ASP A 116 20.19 13.74 1.30
C ASP A 116 19.41 14.16 2.57
N HIS A 117 20.03 13.88 3.72
CA HIS A 117 19.52 14.23 5.05
C HIS A 117 20.61 14.81 5.96
N LYS A 118 21.66 15.39 5.39
CA LYS A 118 22.76 15.97 6.15
C LYS A 118 22.27 17.07 7.09
N GLU A 119 22.72 17.03 8.35
CA GLU A 119 22.29 17.94 9.43
C GLU A 119 20.78 17.94 9.77
N HIS A 120 20.00 16.98 9.28
CA HIS A 120 18.58 16.90 9.59
C HIS A 120 18.30 16.20 10.93
N SER A 121 17.16 16.53 11.55
CA SER A 121 16.71 15.83 12.75
C SER A 121 16.04 14.51 12.38
N LEU A 122 16.72 13.40 12.71
CA LEU A 122 16.31 12.05 12.33
C LEU A 122 15.83 11.25 13.54
N ARG A 123 14.75 10.51 13.35
CA ARG A 123 14.28 9.48 14.28
C ARG A 123 14.23 8.14 13.56
N ARG A 124 14.78 7.11 14.19
CA ARG A 124 14.67 5.72 13.73
C ARG A 124 13.79 4.91 14.67
N ARG A 125 12.98 4.01 14.13
CA ARG A 125 12.30 2.96 14.90
C ARG A 125 12.38 1.63 14.17
N ILE A 126 12.21 0.55 14.92
CA ILE A 126 12.08 -0.79 14.35
C ILE A 126 10.59 -1.07 14.13
N CYS A 127 10.25 -1.57 12.95
CA CYS A 127 8.89 -1.99 12.66
C CYS A 127 8.54 -3.24 13.47
N THR A 128 7.38 -3.25 14.09
CA THR A 128 6.89 -4.38 14.89
C THR A 128 5.78 -5.18 14.18
N GLY A 129 5.32 -4.70 13.02
CA GLY A 129 4.22 -5.30 12.25
C GLY A 129 4.32 -4.97 10.76
N ASN A 130 3.25 -5.23 10.00
CA ASN A 130 3.17 -4.98 8.55
C ASN A 130 2.15 -3.85 8.23
N ILE A 131 2.29 -2.70 8.88
CA ILE A 131 1.21 -1.69 8.92
C ILE A 131 1.53 -0.44 8.09
N ASP A 132 2.81 -0.20 7.81
CA ASP A 132 3.27 1.03 7.18
C ASP A 132 4.01 0.73 5.86
N CYS A 133 4.07 1.73 4.98
CA CYS A 133 4.87 1.70 3.76
C CYS A 133 5.80 2.91 3.63
N CYS A 134 6.79 2.82 2.74
CA CYS A 134 7.71 3.89 2.42
C CYS A 134 7.03 4.99 1.59
N ASP A 135 7.17 6.24 2.02
CA ASP A 135 6.55 7.42 1.39
C ASP A 135 7.41 8.05 0.27
N CYS A 136 8.58 7.48 -0.03
CA CYS A 136 9.48 8.00 -1.06
C CYS A 136 8.77 8.07 -2.43
N GLY A 137 8.90 9.21 -3.12
CA GLY A 137 8.22 9.53 -4.37
C GLY A 137 6.78 10.06 -4.21
N ASP A 138 6.29 10.25 -2.98
CA ASP A 138 5.06 11.00 -2.72
C ASP A 138 5.37 12.48 -2.42
N ASP A 139 5.32 13.33 -3.45
CA ASP A 139 5.61 14.77 -3.31
C ASP A 139 4.69 15.51 -2.33
N LYS A 140 3.55 14.91 -1.95
CA LYS A 140 2.58 15.55 -1.05
C LYS A 140 2.97 15.50 0.42
N VAL A 141 3.93 14.65 0.79
CA VAL A 141 4.28 14.45 2.20
C VAL A 141 5.51 15.25 2.64
N TRP A 142 6.30 15.78 1.70
CA TRP A 142 7.57 16.44 1.98
C TRP A 142 7.45 17.97 1.99
N THR A 143 8.08 18.63 2.98
CA THR A 143 8.18 20.10 3.03
C THR A 143 9.14 20.65 1.99
N THR A 144 10.13 19.85 1.63
CA THR A 144 11.11 20.14 0.59
C THR A 144 11.18 18.95 -0.37
N PRO A 145 11.45 19.18 -1.67
CA PRO A 145 11.57 18.08 -2.63
C PRO A 145 12.62 17.06 -2.19
N LEU A 146 12.21 15.79 -2.11
CA LEU A 146 13.09 14.68 -1.76
C LEU A 146 13.61 14.03 -3.04
N PHE A 147 14.86 14.32 -3.39
CA PHE A 147 15.50 13.77 -4.60
C PHE A 147 16.09 12.39 -4.31
N CYS A 148 15.31 11.34 -4.57
CA CYS A 148 15.75 9.97 -4.41
C CYS A 148 16.38 9.48 -5.71
N THR A 149 17.61 8.98 -5.66
CA THR A 149 18.30 8.49 -6.87
C THR A 149 17.64 7.26 -7.51
N ILE A 150 16.69 6.62 -6.81
CA ILE A 150 15.93 5.45 -7.26
C ILE A 150 14.55 5.83 -7.80
N HIS A 151 13.85 6.76 -7.15
CA HIS A 151 12.43 7.06 -7.38
C HIS A 151 12.17 8.42 -8.04
N SER A 152 13.21 9.23 -8.24
CA SER A 152 13.16 10.52 -8.96
C SER A 152 13.65 10.41 -10.40
#